data_AF-A0A9E3QF12-F1
#
_entry.id   AF-A0A9E3QF12-F1
#
_cell.length_a   1.000
_cell.length_b   1.000
_cell.length_c   1.000
_cell.angle_alpha   90.00
_cell.angle_beta   90.00
_cell.angle_gamma   90.00
#
_symmetry.space_group_name_H-M   'P 1'
#
loop_
_entity.id
_entity.type
_entity.pdbx_description
1 polymer ?
#
loop_
_entity_poly.entity_id
_entity_poly.type
_entity_poly.pdbx_seq_one_letter_code
_entity_poly.pdbx_strand_id
1 'polypeptide(L)' 'MRYIQALALLIFLAAVVIFAVQNTQTITVRFLDWGLTAPTALMIVAVYLLGMISGWSLVSFLRLSLRRVTEHRRD' A
#
# COMPACT_ATOMS: atom_id res chain seq x y z
N MET A 1 -25.29 -6.32 -15.98
CA MET A 1 -24.65 -5.96 -14.69
C MET A 1 -23.86 -7.12 -14.09
N ARG A 2 -24.49 -8.23 -13.64
CA ARG A 2 -23.78 -9.35 -12.97
C ARG A 2 -22.68 -10.02 -13.80
N TYR A 3 -22.92 -10.23 -15.10
CA TYR A 3 -21.92 -10.81 -16.01
C TYR A 3 -20.73 -9.88 -16.27
N ILE A 4 -20.95 -8.57 -16.30
CA ILE A 4 -19.88 -7.57 -16.47
C ILE A 4 -19.01 -7.53 -15.22
N GLN A 5 -19.63 -7.56 -14.03
CA GLN A 5 -18.90 -7.64 -12.75
C GLN A 5 -18.09 -8.93 -12.65
N ALA A 6 -18.66 -10.07 -13.06
CA ALA A 6 -17.96 -11.34 -13.08
C ALA A 6 -16.75 -11.33 -14.05
N LEU A 7 -16.93 -10.75 -15.25
CA LEU A 7 -15.84 -10.61 -16.23
C LEU A 7 -14.74 -9.67 -15.71
N ALA A 8 -15.10 -8.52 -15.13
CA ALA A 8 -14.14 -7.60 -14.55
C ALA A 8 -13.34 -8.24 -13.40
N LEU A 9 -14.01 -9.03 -12.55
CA LEU A 9 -13.36 -9.77 -11.47
C LEU A 9 -12.41 -10.85 -12.01
N LEU A 10 -12.80 -11.56 -13.07
CA LEU A 10 -11.93 -12.53 -13.75
C LEU A 10 -10.69 -11.87 -14.33
N ILE A 11 -10.85 -10.74 -15.01
CA ILE A 11 -9.72 -9.97 -15.57
C ILE A 11 -8.80 -9.49 -14.45
N PHE A 12 -9.36 -8.96 -13.37
CA PHE A 12 -8.59 -8.53 -12.22
C PHE A 12 -7.81 -9.69 -11.59
N LEU A 13 -8.46 -10.84 -11.38
CA LEU A 13 -7.82 -12.03 -10.84
C LEU A 13 -6.69 -12.52 -11.75
N ALA A 14 -6.92 -12.56 -13.06
CA ALA A 14 -5.89 -12.92 -14.04
C ALA A 14 -4.68 -11.96 -13.96
N ALA A 15 -4.93 -10.65 -13.84
CA ALA A 15 -3.87 -9.67 -13.68
C ALA A 15 -3.06 -9.89 -12.39
N VAL A 16 -3.73 -10.19 -11.27
CA VAL A 16 -3.05 -10.52 -9.99
C VAL A 16 -2.20 -11.77 -10.12
N VAL A 17 -2.71 -12.83 -10.77
CA VAL A 17 -1.96 -14.08 -10.98
C VAL A 17 -0.75 -13.84 -11.87
N ILE A 18 -0.91 -13.14 -12.99
CA ILE A 18 0.20 -12.80 -13.90
C ILE A 18 1.25 -11.99 -13.15
N PHE A 19 0.84 -10.97 -12.40
CA PHE A 19 1.74 -10.17 -11.58
C PHE A 19 2.51 -11.04 -10.59
N ALA A 20 1.83 -11.93 -9.86
CA ALA A 20 2.45 -12.80 -8.87
C ALA A 20 3.50 -13.73 -9.53
N VAL A 21 3.13 -14.40 -10.64
CA VAL A 21 4.01 -15.32 -11.36
C VAL A 21 5.24 -14.60 -11.91
N GLN A 22 5.05 -13.44 -12.55
CA GLN A 22 6.13 -12.64 -13.11
C GLN A 22 7.08 -12.07 -12.04
N ASN A 23 6.60 -11.87 -10.82
CA ASN A 23 7.35 -11.25 -9.72
C ASN A 23 7.71 -12.25 -8.60
N THR A 24 7.91 -13.52 -8.95
CA THR A 24 8.36 -14.59 -8.03
C THR A 24 9.84 -14.51 -7.68
N GLN A 25 10.64 -13.74 -8.43
CA GLN A 25 12.05 -13.53 -8.15
C GLN A 25 12.21 -12.98 -6.72
N THR A 26 13.07 -13.63 -5.95
CA THR A 26 13.35 -13.21 -4.57
C THR A 26 14.37 -12.08 -4.56
N ILE A 27 14.07 -11.02 -3.82
CA ILE A 27 14.99 -9.93 -3.54
C ILE A 27 15.33 -9.92 -2.05
N THR A 28 16.55 -9.48 -1.72
CA THR A 28 16.95 -9.22 -0.33
C THR A 28 16.97 -7.72 -0.08
N VAL A 29 16.09 -7.26 0.81
CA VAL A 29 16.12 -5.89 1.31
C VAL A 29 16.98 -5.87 2.56
N ARG A 30 17.97 -4.97 2.61
CA ARG A 30 18.82 -4.74 3.78
C ARG A 30 18.51 -3.40 4.42
N PHE A 31 18.42 -3.38 5.73
CA PHE A 31 18.22 -2.17 6.53
C PHE A 31 19.04 -2.27 7.82
N LEU A 32 20.12 -1.49 7.92
CA LEU A 32 21.11 -1.62 8.99
C LEU A 32 21.62 -3.08 9.07
N ASP A 33 21.50 -3.73 10.23
CA ASP A 33 21.87 -5.13 10.44
C ASP A 33 20.75 -6.13 10.08
N TRP A 34 19.59 -5.66 9.63
CA TRP A 34 18.44 -6.51 9.30
C TRP A 34 18.41 -6.81 7.81
N GLY A 35 18.07 -8.06 7.48
CA GLY A 35 17.89 -8.53 6.11
C GLY A 35 16.59 -9.31 5.97
N LEU A 36 15.81 -9.00 4.94
CA LEU A 36 14.60 -9.74 4.60
C LEU A 36 14.68 -10.19 3.14
N THR A 37 14.60 -11.50 2.92
CA THR A 37 14.56 -12.10 1.58
C THR A 37 13.16 -12.63 1.30
N ALA A 38 12.53 -12.12 0.25
CA ALA A 38 11.19 -12.55 -0.15
C ALA A 38 10.95 -12.29 -1.64
N PRO A 39 9.94 -12.94 -2.26
CA PRO A 39 9.49 -12.62 -3.61
C PRO A 39 9.15 -11.14 -3.76
N THR A 40 9.55 -10.54 -4.89
CA THR A 40 9.28 -9.13 -5.22
C THR A 40 7.79 -8.79 -5.11
N ALA A 41 6.91 -9.69 -5.56
CA ALA A 41 5.46 -9.51 -5.45
C ALA A 41 5.00 -9.27 -4.00
N LEU A 42 5.50 -10.08 -3.06
CA LEU A 42 5.15 -9.95 -1.63
C LEU A 42 5.73 -8.68 -1.03
N MET A 43 6.96 -8.31 -1.40
CA MET A 43 7.57 -7.06 -0.95
C MET A 43 6.78 -5.83 -1.41
N ILE A 44 6.32 -5.80 -2.66
CA ILE A 44 5.49 -4.70 -3.19
C ILE A 44 4.20 -4.57 -2.39
N VAL A 45 3.49 -5.67 -2.15
CA VAL A 45 2.25 -5.67 -1.36
C VAL A 45 2.51 -5.16 0.06
N ALA A 46 3.56 -5.66 0.72
CA ALA A 46 3.93 -5.22 2.06
C ALA A 46 4.23 -3.73 2.12
N VAL A 47 5.05 -3.22 1.19
CA VAL A 47 5.41 -1.79 1.12
C VAL A 47 4.18 -0.92 0.83
N TYR A 48 3.28 -1.35 -0.05
CA TYR A 48 2.04 -0.63 -0.34
C TYR A 48 1.15 -0.50 0.90
N LEU A 49 0.95 -1.60 1.64
CA LEU A 49 0.15 -1.59 2.88
C LEU A 49 0.79 -0.71 3.95
N LEU A 50 2.09 -0.84 4.17
CA LEU A 50 2.83 0.02 5.11
C LEU A 50 2.75 1.49 4.70
N GLY A 51 2.88 1.79 3.41
CA GLY A 51 2.74 3.13 2.85
C GLY A 51 1.34 3.71 3.05
N MET A 52 0.30 2.89 2.91
CA MET A 52 -1.08 3.29 3.16
C MET A 52 -1.33 3.62 4.64
N ILE A 53 -0.86 2.77 5.55
CA ILE A 53 -1.01 2.96 6.99
C ILE A 53 -0.23 4.20 7.45
N SER A 54 1.02 4.34 7.02
CA SER A 54 1.88 5.49 7.36
C SER A 54 1.38 6.79 6.72
N GLY A 55 0.98 6.76 5.45
CA GLY A 55 0.42 7.92 4.76
C GLY A 55 -0.89 8.40 5.38
N TRP A 56 -1.82 7.49 5.71
CA TRP A 56 -3.09 7.86 6.33
C TRP A 56 -2.89 8.48 7.72
N SER A 57 -2.02 7.89 8.53
CA SER A 57 -1.69 8.42 9.86
C SER A 57 -1.02 9.79 9.78
N LEU A 58 -0.06 9.99 8.88
CA LEU A 58 0.60 11.27 8.68
C LEU A 58 -0.40 12.36 8.24
N VAL A 59 -1.24 12.08 7.24
CA VAL A 59 -2.25 13.03 6.77
C VAL A 59 -3.25 13.36 7.88
N SER A 60 -3.68 12.37 8.66
CA SER A 60 -4.59 12.58 9.79
C SER A 60 -3.96 13.50 10.85
N PHE A 61 -2.72 13.22 11.23
CA PHE A 61 -1.98 14.02 12.21
C PHE A 61 -1.77 15.47 11.76
N LEU A 62 -1.40 15.67 10.50
CA LEU A 62 -1.22 17.01 9.92
C LEU A 62 -2.54 17.78 9.88
N ARG A 63 -3.65 17.14 9.48
CA ARG A 63 -4.98 17.77 9.49
C ARG A 63 -5.40 18.20 10.90
N LEU A 64 -5.17 17.35 11.90
CA LEU A 64 -5.44 17.67 13.30
C LEU A 64 -4.60 18.85 13.80
N SER A 65 -3.32 18.89 13.42
CA SER A 65 -2.40 19.97 13.81
C SER A 65 -2.78 21.31 13.18
N LEU A 66 -3.12 21.33 11.89
CA LEU A 66 -3.53 22.55 11.18
C LEU A 66 -4.88 23.09 11.68
N ARG A 67 -5.80 22.20 12.07
CA ARG A 67 -7.08 22.60 12.65
C ARG A 67 -6.90 23.33 13.98
N ARG A 68 -6.00 22.85 14.85
CA ARG A 68 -5.69 23.50 16.14
C ARG A 68 -5.11 24.90 15.97
N VAL A 69 -4.27 25.12 14.95
CA VAL A 69 -3.68 26.44 14.67
C VAL A 69 -4.73 27.44 14.17
N THR A 70 -5.74 26.97 13.44
CA THR A 70 -6.78 27.84 12.86
C THR A 70 -7.85 28.23 13.88
N GLU A 71 -8.13 27.37 14.88
CA GLU A 71 -9.10 27.67 15.95
C GLU A 71 -8.57 28.72 16.95
N HIS A 72 -7.25 28.86 17.14
CA HIS A 72 -6.66 29.81 18.10
C HIS A 72 -6.66 31.29 17.63
N ARG A 73 -7.35 31.63 16.53
CA ARG A 73 -7.43 33.00 16.00
C ARG A 73 -8.84 33.62 16.11
N ARG A 74 -9.77 32.96 16.81
CA ARG A 74 -11.16 33.42 16.95
C ARG A 74 -11.63 33.70 18.38
N ASP A 75 -10.75 33.58 19.36
CA ASP A 75 -10.99 33.99 20.75
C ASP A 75 -10.08 35.18 21.09
#